data_AF-A0A3N5Q9Y0-F1
#
_entry.id   AF-A0A3N5Q9Y0-F1
#
_cell.length_a   1.000
_cell.length_b   1.000
_cell.length_c   1.000
_cell.angle_alpha   90.00
_cell.angle_beta   90.00
_cell.angle_gamma   90.00
#
_symmetry.space_group_name_H-M   'P 1'
#
loop_
_entity.id
_entity.type
_entity.pdbx_description
1 polymer ?
#
loop_
_entity_poly.entity_id
_entity_poly.type
_entity_poly.pdbx_seq_one_letter_code
_entity_poly.pdbx_strand_id
1 'polypeptide(L)'
;MVTPRRIATMHRARALSLVLLALTSSAAASHDESIGARFVELRGADAGNCLDHHAPCVSIQYALAQAEPGNTVKVGAGIFDLSGVDTEAFLHGPVHATGGYGDADHYYESRPLQVQSIVAGVDARYRNALAVRGFYWAESVAAARRNEFSFAGGTALQATATAPADCTQGFAAQFPCRNIAFQSQIPLAQFSSRPVSAANVWGFVDLNDNREYAVVGLRNGTAIVEVTDPANPREVVTVPGNPSPWREVKVYQVFDAGANRWRAYAYVTTEAANSGLQTIDMSGLPQTAGLASTNLDTSSQHTLYVSNIDYETNAALPGATPMLFVAGSNLSPGSWRAYSLANPAFPQFVGSAPLGGYMHDSTSLVVTDARTAQCAPGHNPCEVLVDFNVDQVQLWDVTNELQPVLLGSATNPNNRYIHSGWPT
;
A
#
# COMPACT_ATOMS: atom_id res chain seq x y z
N MET A 1 4.67 30.01 75.55
CA MET A 1 4.40 31.43 75.85
C MET A 1 5.58 32.23 75.33
N VAL A 2 5.54 32.74 74.09
CA VAL A 2 6.30 33.89 73.54
C VAL A 2 5.73 34.15 72.14
N THR A 3 4.95 35.22 72.02
CA THR A 3 4.91 36.10 70.83
C THR A 3 5.92 37.25 71.07
N PRO A 4 6.25 38.15 70.12
CA PRO A 4 6.06 38.20 68.67
C PRO A 4 7.33 38.71 67.91
N ARG A 5 7.28 38.83 66.57
CA ARG A 5 7.51 40.11 65.85
C ARG A 5 7.49 39.91 64.33
N ARG A 6 6.55 40.62 63.69
CA ARG A 6 6.58 40.95 62.25
C ARG A 6 7.59 42.06 62.01
N ILE A 7 8.43 41.93 61.00
CA ILE A 7 9.04 43.07 60.29
C ILE A 7 8.91 42.80 58.79
N ALA A 8 8.34 43.80 58.12
CA ALA A 8 8.07 43.86 56.70
C ALA A 8 9.35 43.86 55.86
N THR A 9 9.29 43.26 54.67
CA THR A 9 10.20 43.60 53.57
C THR A 9 9.42 43.70 52.27
N MET A 10 9.74 44.77 51.54
CA MET A 10 9.09 45.29 50.36
C MET A 10 9.08 44.31 49.20
N HIS A 11 7.92 44.17 48.56
CA HIS A 11 7.80 43.57 47.23
C HIS A 11 8.51 44.45 46.19
N ARG A 12 9.62 43.95 45.63
CA ARG A 12 10.05 44.33 44.28
C ARG A 12 9.33 43.43 43.29
N ALA A 13 8.34 43.97 42.60
CA ALA A 13 7.74 43.33 41.44
C ALA A 13 8.79 43.21 40.33
N ARG A 14 9.26 42.00 40.05
CA ARG A 14 9.81 41.63 38.75
C ARG A 14 8.71 40.85 38.05
N ALA A 15 8.10 41.47 37.05
CA ALA A 15 7.22 40.80 36.11
C ALA A 15 8.03 39.73 35.37
N LEU A 16 7.77 38.47 35.72
CA LEU A 16 8.22 37.33 34.94
C LEU A 16 7.06 37.01 34.00
N SER A 17 7.19 37.43 32.73
CA SER A 17 6.24 37.04 31.68
C SER A 17 6.36 35.54 31.47
N LEU A 18 5.46 34.77 32.09
CA LEU A 18 5.22 33.37 31.73
C LEU A 18 4.54 33.37 30.37
N VAL A 19 5.31 33.16 29.31
CA VAL A 19 4.76 32.78 28.01
C VAL A 19 4.36 31.30 28.14
N LEU A 20 3.07 31.08 28.39
CA LEU A 20 2.47 29.75 28.30
C LEU A 20 2.41 29.40 26.80
N LEU A 21 3.42 28.69 26.29
CA LEU A 21 3.35 28.09 24.96
C LEU A 21 2.35 26.94 25.07
N ALA A 22 1.10 27.20 24.69
CA ALA A 22 0.15 26.15 24.39
C ALA A 22 0.72 25.36 23.21
N LEU A 23 1.26 24.17 23.49
CA LEU A 23 1.51 23.15 22.48
C LEU A 23 0.15 22.70 21.96
N THR A 24 -0.36 23.43 20.96
CA THR A 24 -1.33 22.87 20.03
C THR A 24 -0.62 21.72 19.35
N SER A 25 -1.02 20.50 19.70
CA SER A 25 -0.80 19.32 18.88
C SER A 25 -1.46 19.59 17.53
N SER A 26 -0.70 20.14 16.59
CA SER A 26 -1.06 20.05 15.19
C SER A 26 -0.93 18.58 14.83
N ALA A 27 -2.07 17.88 14.87
CA ALA A 27 -2.27 16.75 13.99
C ALA A 27 -1.78 17.21 12.61
N ALA A 28 -0.71 16.59 12.11
CA ALA A 28 -0.36 16.76 10.72
C ALA A 28 -1.61 16.28 9.96
N ALA A 29 -2.35 17.22 9.40
CA ALA A 29 -3.47 16.93 8.56
C ALA A 29 -2.91 16.05 7.44
N SER A 30 -3.35 14.79 7.40
CA SER A 30 -3.60 14.13 6.13
C SER A 30 -4.24 15.17 5.22
N HIS A 31 -3.75 15.35 4.00
CA HIS A 31 -4.37 16.21 3.00
C HIS A 31 -5.88 16.14 3.16
N ASP A 32 -6.49 17.26 3.54
CA ASP A 32 -7.93 17.31 3.71
C ASP A 32 -8.53 16.91 2.35
N GLU A 33 -9.16 15.73 2.29
CA GLU A 33 -9.80 15.20 1.07
C GLU A 33 -10.88 16.16 0.53
N SER A 34 -11.20 17.25 1.24
CA SER A 34 -12.08 18.32 0.77
C SER A 34 -11.37 19.48 0.05
N ILE A 35 -10.06 19.70 0.24
CA ILE A 35 -9.34 20.78 -0.44
C ILE A 35 -9.18 20.42 -1.91
N GLY A 36 -9.93 21.10 -2.77
CA GLY A 36 -9.95 20.83 -4.21
C GLY A 36 -10.87 19.68 -4.61
N ALA A 37 -11.76 19.21 -3.74
CA ALA A 37 -12.73 18.19 -4.12
C ALA A 37 -13.75 18.71 -5.14
N ARG A 38 -14.21 17.84 -6.05
CA ARG A 38 -15.35 18.14 -6.95
C ARG A 38 -16.59 17.42 -6.43
N PHE A 39 -17.71 18.11 -6.34
CA PHE A 39 -18.96 17.52 -5.85
C PHE A 39 -19.87 17.14 -7.03
N VAL A 40 -20.50 15.97 -6.95
CA VAL A 40 -21.40 15.45 -7.99
C VAL A 40 -22.73 15.03 -7.37
N GLU A 41 -23.84 15.52 -7.92
CA GLU A 41 -25.20 15.14 -7.52
C GLU A 41 -26.16 15.16 -8.71
N LEU A 42 -27.19 14.31 -8.71
CA LEU A 42 -28.14 14.19 -9.84
C LEU A 42 -28.87 15.48 -10.22
N ARG A 43 -28.97 16.44 -9.28
CA ARG A 43 -29.62 17.74 -9.51
C ARG A 43 -28.62 18.87 -9.77
N GLY A 44 -27.34 18.55 -9.90
CA GLY A 44 -26.28 19.49 -10.23
C GLY A 44 -26.36 20.00 -11.67
N ALA A 45 -25.32 20.73 -12.07
CA ALA A 45 -25.12 21.18 -13.44
C ALA A 45 -23.64 21.10 -13.80
N ASP A 46 -23.33 20.59 -14.99
CA ASP A 46 -21.95 20.52 -15.51
C ASP A 46 -21.49 21.91 -15.97
N ALA A 47 -21.19 22.76 -14.99
CA ALA A 47 -20.79 24.15 -15.18
C ALA A 47 -19.72 24.55 -14.16
N GLY A 48 -18.71 25.29 -14.63
CA GLY A 48 -17.62 25.75 -13.78
C GLY A 48 -16.76 24.60 -13.28
N ASN A 49 -16.30 24.70 -12.03
CA ASN A 49 -15.33 23.77 -11.46
C ASN A 49 -15.89 22.94 -10.30
N CYS A 50 -17.19 22.99 -9.99
CA CYS A 50 -17.85 22.12 -9.00
C CYS A 50 -17.14 21.97 -7.63
N LEU A 51 -16.44 23.01 -7.18
CA LEU A 51 -15.77 23.09 -5.88
C LEU A 51 -16.74 23.38 -4.72
N ASP A 52 -17.96 23.81 -5.03
CA ASP A 52 -19.00 24.11 -4.05
C ASP A 52 -20.05 23.00 -4.06
N HIS A 53 -20.25 22.33 -2.92
CA HIS A 53 -21.26 21.28 -2.79
C HIS A 53 -22.69 21.81 -2.92
N HIS A 54 -22.92 23.13 -2.79
CA HIS A 54 -24.20 23.76 -3.10
C HIS A 54 -24.40 24.03 -4.61
N ALA A 55 -23.34 23.90 -5.41
CA ALA A 55 -23.37 23.99 -6.86
C ALA A 55 -22.60 22.80 -7.50
N PRO A 56 -23.04 21.56 -7.28
CA PRO A 56 -22.33 20.37 -7.73
C PRO A 56 -22.48 20.15 -9.24
N CYS A 57 -21.55 19.39 -9.81
CA CYS A 57 -21.66 18.81 -11.15
C CYS A 57 -22.81 17.81 -11.21
N VAL A 58 -23.35 17.56 -12.42
CA VAL A 58 -24.32 16.48 -12.63
C VAL A 58 -23.66 15.18 -13.07
N SER A 59 -22.55 15.25 -13.81
CA SER A 59 -21.83 14.08 -14.29
C SER A 59 -20.50 13.88 -13.57
N ILE A 60 -20.19 12.62 -13.29
CA ILE A 60 -18.90 12.20 -12.72
C ILE A 60 -17.78 12.51 -13.73
N GLN A 61 -18.02 12.27 -15.03
CA GLN A 61 -17.02 12.51 -16.07
C GLN A 61 -16.61 13.97 -16.16
N TYR A 62 -17.57 14.90 -16.11
CA TYR A 62 -17.25 16.32 -16.16
C TYR A 62 -16.44 16.73 -14.92
N ALA A 63 -16.86 16.30 -13.73
CA ALA A 63 -16.14 16.59 -12.48
C ALA A 63 -14.70 16.07 -12.51
N LEU A 64 -14.47 14.85 -13.01
CA LEU A 64 -13.12 14.29 -13.18
C LEU A 64 -12.26 15.15 -14.10
N ALA A 65 -12.81 15.64 -15.21
CA ALA A 65 -12.09 16.49 -16.15
C ALA A 65 -11.74 17.87 -15.56
N GLN A 66 -12.48 18.33 -14.54
CA GLN A 66 -12.17 19.58 -13.84
C GLN A 66 -11.15 19.41 -12.71
N ALA A 67 -10.91 18.20 -12.23
CA ALA A 67 -10.06 17.92 -11.07
C ALA A 67 -8.57 17.83 -11.45
N GLU A 68 -7.72 18.30 -10.55
CA GLU A 68 -6.26 18.19 -10.69
C GLU A 68 -5.76 16.87 -10.07
N PRO A 69 -4.63 16.32 -10.53
CA PRO A 69 -4.00 15.15 -9.90
C PRO A 69 -3.92 15.28 -8.38
N GLY A 70 -4.37 14.26 -7.65
CA GLY A 70 -4.45 14.26 -6.19
C GLY A 70 -5.76 14.80 -5.61
N ASN A 71 -6.67 15.33 -6.44
CA ASN A 71 -8.03 15.70 -6.03
C ASN A 71 -8.99 14.50 -6.10
N THR A 72 -10.05 14.56 -5.30
CA THR A 72 -11.13 13.55 -5.26
C THR A 72 -12.45 14.13 -5.78
N VAL A 73 -13.20 13.32 -6.51
CA VAL A 73 -14.59 13.61 -6.88
C VAL A 73 -15.53 12.92 -5.88
N LYS A 74 -16.27 13.69 -5.09
CA LYS A 74 -17.20 13.21 -4.07
C LYS A 74 -18.60 13.09 -4.66
N VAL A 75 -19.14 11.87 -4.70
CA VAL A 75 -20.39 11.57 -5.40
C VAL A 75 -21.54 11.33 -4.42
N GLY A 76 -22.64 12.04 -4.66
CA GLY A 76 -23.89 11.99 -3.91
C GLY A 76 -24.72 10.72 -4.15
N ALA A 77 -25.88 10.65 -3.51
CA ALA A 77 -26.86 9.60 -3.77
C ALA A 77 -27.43 9.70 -5.19
N GLY A 78 -27.59 8.58 -5.88
CA GLY A 78 -28.18 8.57 -7.21
C GLY A 78 -27.73 7.42 -8.10
N ILE A 79 -28.26 7.40 -9.33
CA ILE A 79 -27.87 6.47 -10.39
C ILE A 79 -27.10 7.25 -11.45
N PHE A 80 -25.82 6.94 -11.62
CA PHE A 80 -24.92 7.58 -12.56
C PHE A 80 -24.56 6.63 -13.69
N ASP A 81 -24.77 7.06 -14.93
CA ASP A 81 -24.36 6.31 -16.11
C ASP A 81 -22.90 6.64 -16.45
N LEU A 82 -22.05 5.62 -16.44
CA LEU A 82 -20.64 5.71 -16.77
C LEU A 82 -20.33 5.03 -18.11
N SER A 83 -21.35 4.74 -18.92
CA SER A 83 -21.15 4.25 -20.29
C SER A 83 -20.27 5.22 -21.09
N GLY A 84 -19.11 4.75 -21.55
CA GLY A 84 -18.15 5.58 -22.29
C GLY A 84 -17.17 6.38 -21.43
N VAL A 85 -17.20 6.21 -20.11
CA VAL A 85 -16.15 6.70 -19.20
C VAL A 85 -15.04 5.67 -19.14
N ASP A 86 -13.78 6.12 -19.24
CA ASP A 86 -12.62 5.26 -19.00
C ASP A 86 -12.61 4.82 -17.53
N THR A 87 -13.06 3.59 -17.31
CA THR A 87 -13.24 3.05 -15.96
C THR A 87 -11.91 2.83 -15.25
N GLU A 88 -10.84 2.47 -15.97
CA GLU A 88 -9.51 2.28 -15.38
C GLU A 88 -8.94 3.63 -14.93
N ALA A 89 -9.07 4.66 -15.76
CA ALA A 89 -8.66 6.01 -15.37
C ALA A 89 -9.46 6.52 -14.17
N PHE A 90 -10.76 6.24 -14.12
CA PHE A 90 -11.62 6.62 -12.99
C PHE A 90 -11.29 5.87 -11.68
N LEU A 91 -10.92 4.58 -11.75
CA LEU A 91 -10.60 3.77 -10.57
C LEU A 91 -9.14 3.91 -10.14
N HIS A 92 -8.20 4.00 -11.06
CA HIS A 92 -6.76 3.87 -10.79
C HIS A 92 -5.94 5.07 -11.27
N GLY A 93 -6.58 6.08 -11.86
CA GLY A 93 -5.91 7.29 -12.29
C GLY A 93 -5.55 8.25 -11.16
N PRO A 94 -4.79 9.32 -11.47
CA PRO A 94 -4.34 10.32 -10.51
C PRO A 94 -5.49 11.18 -9.94
N VAL A 95 -6.67 11.11 -10.56
CA VAL A 95 -7.93 11.67 -10.08
C VAL A 95 -8.93 10.53 -10.06
N HIS A 96 -9.67 10.41 -8.95
CA HIS A 96 -10.66 9.36 -8.79
C HIS A 96 -11.94 9.89 -8.16
N ALA A 97 -13.02 9.14 -8.28
CA ALA A 97 -14.25 9.42 -7.55
C ALA A 97 -14.51 8.41 -6.43
N THR A 98 -15.23 8.87 -5.43
CA THR A 98 -15.67 8.08 -4.27
C THR A 98 -17.16 8.36 -4.04
N GLY A 99 -17.95 7.29 -3.90
CA GLY A 99 -19.38 7.33 -3.62
C GLY A 99 -19.69 7.38 -2.13
N GLY A 100 -20.96 7.58 -1.80
CA GLY A 100 -21.46 7.53 -0.43
C GLY A 100 -21.51 8.87 0.29
N TYR A 101 -21.34 10.00 -0.39
CA TYR A 101 -21.41 11.32 0.24
C TYR A 101 -22.83 11.89 0.18
N GLY A 102 -23.16 12.81 1.10
CA GLY A 102 -24.45 13.49 1.05
C GLY A 102 -24.41 14.84 1.73
N ASP A 103 -25.49 15.60 1.54
CA ASP A 103 -25.61 16.96 2.06
C ASP A 103 -25.74 17.00 3.61
N ALA A 104 -26.19 15.90 4.22
CA ALA A 104 -26.42 15.82 5.67
C ALA A 104 -25.18 16.11 6.53
N ASP A 105 -23.98 15.87 6.00
CA ASP A 105 -22.70 16.23 6.61
C ASP A 105 -21.85 17.09 5.68
N HIS A 106 -22.48 17.80 4.73
CA HIS A 106 -21.79 18.64 3.75
C HIS A 106 -20.71 17.89 2.97
N TYR A 107 -20.97 16.63 2.59
CA TYR A 107 -20.06 15.78 1.84
C TYR A 107 -18.69 15.60 2.55
N TYR A 108 -18.68 15.65 3.88
CA TYR A 108 -17.48 15.48 4.67
C TYR A 108 -16.99 14.03 4.67
N GLU A 109 -17.85 13.08 5.04
CA GLU A 109 -17.51 11.66 5.21
C GLU A 109 -18.31 10.76 4.25
N SER A 110 -17.64 9.77 3.65
CA SER A 110 -18.30 8.75 2.83
C SER A 110 -19.04 7.73 3.72
N ARG A 111 -20.33 7.54 3.47
CA ARG A 111 -21.24 6.66 4.21
C ARG A 111 -22.02 5.75 3.24
N PRO A 112 -21.36 4.83 2.52
CA PRO A 112 -21.96 4.08 1.41
C PRO A 112 -23.11 3.13 1.83
N LEU A 113 -23.22 2.78 3.11
CA LEU A 113 -24.37 2.01 3.61
C LEU A 113 -25.63 2.87 3.84
N GLN A 114 -25.47 4.20 3.93
CA GLN A 114 -26.55 5.16 4.18
C GLN A 114 -26.88 5.98 2.93
N VAL A 115 -25.86 6.28 2.13
CA VAL A 115 -25.97 7.03 0.88
C VAL A 115 -25.59 6.10 -0.28
N GLN A 116 -26.57 5.76 -1.11
CA GLN A 116 -26.37 4.86 -2.24
C GLN A 116 -25.99 5.64 -3.51
N SER A 117 -24.69 5.70 -3.79
CA SER A 117 -24.15 6.12 -5.09
C SER A 117 -24.06 4.91 -6.00
N ILE A 118 -24.97 4.78 -6.96
CA ILE A 118 -25.10 3.63 -7.85
C ILE A 118 -24.51 4.01 -9.21
N VAL A 119 -23.61 3.20 -9.74
CA VAL A 119 -23.07 3.36 -11.10
C VAL A 119 -23.57 2.26 -12.02
N ALA A 120 -23.81 2.61 -13.28
CA ALA A 120 -24.19 1.72 -14.35
C ALA A 120 -23.33 1.96 -15.59
N GLY A 121 -23.36 1.04 -16.56
CA GLY A 121 -22.57 1.18 -17.80
C GLY A 121 -21.08 0.83 -17.64
N VAL A 122 -20.71 0.29 -16.49
CA VAL A 122 -19.36 -0.18 -16.19
C VAL A 122 -19.33 -1.70 -16.29
N ASP A 123 -18.26 -2.27 -16.87
CA ASP A 123 -18.10 -3.72 -16.96
C ASP A 123 -18.16 -4.38 -15.57
N ALA A 124 -18.79 -5.55 -15.49
CA ALA A 124 -18.99 -6.30 -14.25
C ALA A 124 -17.67 -6.63 -13.53
N ARG A 125 -16.53 -6.62 -14.24
CA ARG A 125 -15.20 -6.82 -13.68
C ARG A 125 -14.81 -5.79 -12.61
N TYR A 126 -15.39 -4.60 -12.68
CA TYR A 126 -15.07 -3.50 -11.77
C TYR A 126 -15.94 -3.43 -10.52
N ARG A 127 -16.91 -4.34 -10.34
CA ARG A 127 -17.86 -4.34 -9.21
C ARG A 127 -17.17 -4.18 -7.85
N ASN A 128 -16.08 -4.92 -7.62
CA ASN A 128 -15.38 -4.89 -6.34
C ASN A 128 -14.55 -3.61 -6.18
N ALA A 129 -13.89 -3.14 -7.24
CA ALA A 129 -13.14 -1.89 -7.23
C ALA A 129 -14.05 -0.67 -7.00
N LEU A 130 -15.23 -0.68 -7.63
CA LEU A 130 -16.30 0.29 -7.39
C LEU A 130 -16.77 0.28 -5.94
N ALA A 131 -16.96 -0.90 -5.35
CA ALA A 131 -17.41 -1.01 -3.98
C ALA A 131 -16.35 -0.55 -2.95
N VAL A 132 -15.06 -0.79 -3.23
CA VAL A 132 -13.96 -0.20 -2.43
C VAL A 132 -14.02 1.33 -2.45
N ARG A 133 -14.50 1.91 -3.55
CA ARG A 133 -14.72 3.35 -3.72
C ARG A 133 -16.12 3.81 -3.30
N GLY A 134 -16.87 3.00 -2.55
CA GLY A 134 -18.18 3.41 -2.01
C GLY A 134 -19.34 3.39 -3.01
N PHE A 135 -19.17 2.80 -4.19
CA PHE A 135 -20.23 2.68 -5.20
C PHE A 135 -20.95 1.33 -5.17
N TYR A 136 -22.24 1.36 -5.49
CA TYR A 136 -23.01 0.19 -5.88
C TYR A 136 -22.90 0.01 -7.38
N TRP A 137 -22.84 -1.22 -7.85
CA TRP A 137 -22.83 -1.52 -9.28
C TRP A 137 -24.19 -2.06 -9.73
N ALA A 138 -24.65 -1.57 -10.89
CA ALA A 138 -25.78 -2.09 -11.63
C ALA A 138 -25.37 -2.42 -13.07
N GLU A 139 -25.98 -3.44 -13.66
CA GLU A 139 -25.72 -3.85 -15.06
C GLU A 139 -26.06 -2.75 -16.05
N SER A 140 -27.13 -2.00 -15.77
CA SER A 140 -27.60 -0.90 -16.59
C SER A 140 -28.37 0.10 -15.74
N VAL A 141 -28.58 1.31 -16.26
CA VAL A 141 -29.44 2.32 -15.63
C VAL A 141 -30.86 1.76 -15.42
N ALA A 142 -31.35 0.94 -16.35
CA ALA A 142 -32.65 0.29 -16.22
C ALA A 142 -32.70 -0.72 -15.06
N ALA A 143 -31.65 -1.52 -14.87
CA ALA A 143 -31.52 -2.43 -13.73
C ALA A 143 -31.45 -1.66 -12.40
N ALA A 144 -30.64 -0.60 -12.35
CA ALA A 144 -30.54 0.26 -11.17
C ALA A 144 -31.92 0.84 -10.75
N ARG A 145 -32.72 1.28 -11.72
CA ARG A 145 -34.09 1.80 -11.48
C ARG A 145 -35.07 0.75 -10.98
N ARG A 146 -34.81 -0.54 -11.21
CA ARG A 146 -35.56 -1.68 -10.65
C ARG A 146 -35.00 -2.16 -9.31
N ASN A 147 -34.04 -1.43 -8.73
CA ASN A 147 -33.29 -1.83 -7.54
C ASN A 147 -32.46 -3.12 -7.73
N GLU A 148 -32.05 -3.42 -8.96
CA GLU A 148 -31.17 -4.53 -9.29
C GLU A 148 -29.71 -4.04 -9.29
N PHE A 149 -29.19 -3.78 -8.11
CA PHE A 149 -27.81 -3.32 -7.90
C PHE A 149 -27.20 -3.96 -6.65
N SER A 150 -25.87 -3.96 -6.54
CA SER A 150 -25.17 -4.57 -5.42
C SER A 150 -23.97 -3.74 -4.97
N PHE A 151 -23.80 -3.61 -3.65
CA PHE A 151 -22.54 -3.22 -3.02
C PHE A 151 -21.73 -4.49 -2.82
N ALA A 152 -20.46 -4.53 -3.26
CA ALA A 152 -19.52 -5.67 -3.13
C ALA A 152 -20.19 -7.06 -2.97
N GLY A 153 -20.29 -7.83 -4.05
CA GLY A 153 -20.98 -9.13 -4.00
C GLY A 153 -21.44 -9.69 -5.34
N GLY A 154 -21.07 -9.07 -6.47
CA GLY A 154 -21.19 -9.73 -7.76
C GLY A 154 -20.33 -11.00 -7.79
N THR A 155 -20.83 -12.05 -8.44
CA THR A 155 -20.05 -13.25 -8.76
C THR A 155 -18.65 -12.85 -9.21
N ALA A 156 -17.63 -13.46 -8.59
CA ALA A 156 -16.24 -13.28 -8.96
C ALA A 156 -16.11 -13.31 -10.49
N LEU A 157 -15.30 -12.40 -11.03
CA LEU A 157 -14.97 -12.23 -12.45
C LEU A 157 -14.83 -13.55 -13.21
N GLN A 158 -14.32 -14.58 -12.52
CA GLN A 158 -14.29 -15.96 -12.98
C GLN A 158 -14.60 -16.86 -11.77
N ALA A 159 -15.88 -17.15 -11.51
CA ALA A 159 -16.29 -18.08 -10.46
C ALA A 159 -15.76 -19.50 -10.70
N THR A 160 -15.38 -19.81 -11.94
CA THR A 160 -14.77 -21.05 -12.39
C THR A 160 -13.34 -20.80 -12.85
N ALA A 161 -12.41 -21.68 -12.47
CA ALA A 161 -11.04 -21.64 -12.96
C ALA A 161 -11.02 -21.78 -14.50
N THR A 162 -10.18 -20.98 -15.15
CA THR A 162 -9.91 -21.11 -16.58
C THR A 162 -9.02 -22.33 -16.82
N ALA A 163 -9.24 -23.06 -17.93
CA ALA A 163 -8.38 -24.18 -18.30
C ALA A 163 -7.00 -23.70 -18.77
N PRO A 164 -5.93 -24.52 -18.61
CA PRO A 164 -4.62 -24.22 -19.17
C PRO A 164 -4.69 -23.95 -20.67
N ALA A 165 -3.90 -23.01 -21.16
CA ALA A 165 -3.84 -22.66 -22.57
C ALA A 165 -2.47 -22.09 -22.96
N ASP A 166 -1.91 -22.62 -24.04
CA ASP A 166 -0.71 -22.06 -24.65
C ASP A 166 -1.00 -20.69 -25.28
N CYS A 167 0.06 -19.89 -25.43
CA CYS A 167 -0.02 -18.63 -26.13
C CYS A 167 -0.09 -18.83 -27.65
N THR A 168 -1.30 -19.03 -28.16
CA THR A 168 -1.55 -19.23 -29.58
C THR A 168 -2.22 -18.00 -30.17
N GLN A 169 -1.66 -17.46 -31.25
CA GLN A 169 -2.20 -16.26 -31.93
C GLN A 169 -2.40 -15.04 -31.01
N GLY A 170 -1.53 -14.87 -30.00
CA GLY A 170 -1.57 -13.73 -29.09
C GLY A 170 -2.55 -13.87 -27.92
N PHE A 171 -3.17 -15.04 -27.75
CA PHE A 171 -4.05 -15.33 -26.62
C PHE A 171 -3.72 -16.66 -25.94
N ALA A 172 -3.81 -16.66 -24.61
CA ALA A 172 -3.80 -17.84 -23.76
C ALA A 172 -5.14 -17.86 -23.03
N ALA A 173 -6.04 -18.74 -23.48
CA ALA A 173 -7.47 -18.68 -23.17
C ALA A 173 -8.05 -17.30 -23.54
N GLN A 174 -8.63 -16.57 -22.58
CA GLN A 174 -9.18 -15.23 -22.80
C GLN A 174 -8.15 -14.10 -22.56
N PHE A 175 -6.94 -14.43 -22.14
CA PHE A 175 -5.93 -13.44 -21.76
C PHE A 175 -5.00 -13.13 -22.95
N PRO A 176 -4.81 -11.86 -23.32
CA PRO A 176 -3.75 -11.47 -24.24
C PRO A 176 -2.39 -11.96 -23.72
N CYS A 177 -1.57 -12.51 -24.59
CA CYS A 177 -0.29 -13.10 -24.21
C CYS A 177 0.81 -12.81 -25.24
N ARG A 178 2.06 -12.88 -24.79
CA ARG A 178 3.26 -12.89 -25.65
C ARG A 178 4.31 -13.80 -25.04
N ASN A 179 4.51 -14.99 -25.63
CA ASN A 179 5.44 -16.01 -25.12
C ASN A 179 5.21 -16.43 -23.65
N ILE A 180 3.97 -16.31 -23.17
CA ILE A 180 3.58 -16.70 -21.81
C ILE A 180 2.32 -17.55 -21.93
N ALA A 181 2.37 -18.78 -21.45
CA ALA A 181 1.21 -19.67 -21.38
C ALA A 181 0.42 -19.41 -20.08
N PHE A 182 -0.89 -19.62 -20.15
CA PHE A 182 -1.76 -19.62 -18.97
C PHE A 182 -1.82 -21.06 -18.44
N GLN A 183 -1.40 -21.29 -17.19
CA GLN A 183 -1.31 -22.64 -16.62
C GLN A 183 -2.53 -22.98 -15.75
N SER A 184 -2.90 -22.08 -14.84
CA SER A 184 -3.98 -22.34 -13.89
C SER A 184 -4.49 -21.05 -13.27
N GLN A 185 -5.60 -21.16 -12.53
CA GLN A 185 -6.17 -20.08 -11.76
C GLN A 185 -6.83 -20.62 -10.50
N ILE A 186 -6.57 -19.97 -9.37
CA ILE A 186 -7.36 -20.12 -8.14
C ILE A 186 -8.30 -18.90 -8.05
N PRO A 187 -9.61 -19.05 -8.30
CA PRO A 187 -10.57 -17.99 -8.04
C PRO A 187 -10.52 -17.53 -6.58
N LEU A 188 -10.68 -16.23 -6.33
CA LEU A 188 -10.68 -15.67 -4.96
C LEU A 188 -11.69 -16.38 -4.03
N ALA A 189 -12.84 -16.80 -4.56
CA ALA A 189 -13.85 -17.53 -3.81
C ALA A 189 -13.44 -18.96 -3.37
N GLN A 190 -12.36 -19.50 -3.96
CA GLN A 190 -11.83 -20.84 -3.64
C GLN A 190 -10.71 -20.82 -2.59
N PHE A 191 -10.11 -19.65 -2.30
CA PHE A 191 -9.22 -19.53 -1.15
C PHE A 191 -9.99 -19.79 0.15
N SER A 192 -9.33 -20.40 1.12
CA SER A 192 -9.92 -20.77 2.41
C SER A 192 -10.56 -19.57 3.15
N SER A 193 -9.99 -18.37 3.01
CA SER A 193 -10.49 -17.14 3.61
C SER A 193 -11.54 -16.39 2.78
N ARG A 194 -11.84 -16.85 1.55
CA ARG A 194 -12.81 -16.26 0.61
C ARG A 194 -12.67 -14.72 0.46
N PRO A 195 -11.47 -14.21 0.15
CA PRO A 195 -11.22 -12.79 -0.03
C PRO A 195 -12.05 -12.21 -1.19
N VAL A 196 -12.29 -10.90 -1.14
CA VAL A 196 -12.99 -10.16 -2.21
C VAL A 196 -12.05 -9.43 -3.16
N SER A 197 -10.77 -9.31 -2.78
CA SER A 197 -9.69 -8.76 -3.60
C SER A 197 -8.34 -9.29 -3.12
N ALA A 198 -7.32 -9.14 -3.95
CA ALA A 198 -5.92 -9.42 -3.64
C ALA A 198 -5.05 -8.25 -4.11
N ALA A 199 -3.90 -8.07 -3.47
CA ALA A 199 -2.88 -7.10 -3.80
C ALA A 199 -1.51 -7.74 -3.56
N ASN A 200 -0.57 -7.50 -4.48
CA ASN A 200 0.77 -8.06 -4.47
C ASN A 200 0.86 -9.60 -4.59
N VAL A 201 1.94 -10.05 -5.20
CA VAL A 201 2.35 -11.46 -5.24
C VAL A 201 3.88 -11.49 -5.20
N TRP A 202 4.43 -12.38 -4.39
CA TRP A 202 5.86 -12.64 -4.32
C TRP A 202 6.15 -14.12 -4.51
N GLY A 203 7.09 -14.45 -5.39
CA GLY A 203 7.52 -15.82 -5.64
C GLY A 203 8.78 -16.17 -4.87
N PHE A 204 8.90 -17.41 -4.39
CA PHE A 204 10.19 -17.95 -3.96
C PHE A 204 10.28 -19.47 -4.17
N VAL A 205 11.51 -19.95 -4.31
CA VAL A 205 11.85 -21.39 -4.35
C VAL A 205 12.38 -21.80 -2.98
N ASP A 206 11.77 -22.78 -2.32
CA ASP A 206 12.27 -23.32 -1.06
C ASP A 206 13.56 -24.10 -1.30
N LEU A 207 14.66 -23.61 -0.73
CA LEU A 207 15.99 -24.17 -0.93
C LEU A 207 16.21 -25.52 -0.23
N ASN A 208 15.24 -26.01 0.55
CA ASN A 208 15.29 -27.34 1.15
C ASN A 208 14.86 -28.44 0.18
N ASP A 209 13.90 -28.17 -0.71
CA ASP A 209 13.26 -29.20 -1.54
C ASP A 209 12.94 -28.78 -2.99
N ASN A 210 13.33 -27.56 -3.39
CA ASN A 210 13.08 -26.94 -4.69
C ASN A 210 11.60 -26.79 -5.05
N ARG A 211 10.69 -26.80 -4.07
CA ARG A 211 9.29 -26.44 -4.31
C ARG A 211 9.16 -24.94 -4.53
N GLU A 212 8.32 -24.56 -5.47
CA GLU A 212 8.00 -23.18 -5.78
C GLU A 212 6.71 -22.76 -5.08
N TYR A 213 6.70 -21.54 -4.54
CA TYR A 213 5.57 -20.96 -3.84
C TYR A 213 5.30 -19.53 -4.29
N ALA A 214 4.01 -19.18 -4.34
CA ALA A 214 3.53 -17.82 -4.42
C ALA A 214 2.96 -17.39 -3.07
N VAL A 215 3.45 -16.27 -2.54
CA VAL A 215 2.90 -15.60 -1.37
C VAL A 215 2.05 -14.43 -1.84
N VAL A 216 0.74 -14.52 -1.60
CA VAL A 216 -0.27 -13.64 -2.18
C VAL A 216 -0.87 -12.76 -1.09
N GLY A 217 -0.79 -11.45 -1.24
CA GLY A 217 -1.49 -10.52 -0.37
C GLY A 217 -2.99 -10.55 -0.68
N LEU A 218 -3.81 -10.99 0.27
CA LEU A 218 -5.26 -10.98 0.16
C LEU A 218 -5.82 -9.80 0.95
N ARG A 219 -7.06 -9.40 0.63
CA ARG A 219 -7.72 -8.33 1.38
C ARG A 219 -7.73 -8.61 2.88
N ASN A 220 -8.02 -9.84 3.27
CA ASN A 220 -8.22 -10.28 4.65
C ASN A 220 -7.07 -11.13 5.21
N GLY A 221 -5.89 -11.14 4.58
CA GLY A 221 -4.76 -11.93 5.04
C GLY A 221 -3.68 -12.13 3.98
N THR A 222 -2.81 -13.11 4.19
CA THR A 222 -1.76 -13.49 3.24
C THR A 222 -1.85 -14.99 3.00
N ALA A 223 -2.01 -15.39 1.74
CA ALA A 223 -2.04 -16.81 1.35
C ALA A 223 -0.65 -17.27 0.90
N ILE A 224 -0.30 -18.50 1.28
CA ILE A 224 0.85 -19.21 0.73
C ILE A 224 0.29 -20.31 -0.18
N VAL A 225 0.66 -20.27 -1.46
CA VAL A 225 0.21 -21.19 -2.49
C VAL A 225 1.42 -21.92 -3.05
N GLU A 226 1.43 -23.23 -2.97
CA GLU A 226 2.40 -24.05 -3.66
C GLU A 226 2.07 -24.08 -5.15
N VAL A 227 3.07 -23.78 -5.99
CA VAL A 227 2.95 -23.69 -7.46
C VAL A 227 3.97 -24.58 -8.19
N THR A 228 4.60 -25.52 -7.48
CA THR A 228 5.59 -26.46 -8.04
C THR A 228 5.04 -27.25 -9.22
N ASP A 229 3.78 -27.66 -9.14
CA ASP A 229 3.00 -28.08 -10.30
C ASP A 229 2.13 -26.89 -10.75
N PRO A 230 2.52 -26.15 -11.80
CA PRO A 230 1.81 -24.94 -12.20
C PRO A 230 0.41 -25.24 -12.74
N ALA A 231 0.10 -26.48 -13.14
CA ALA A 231 -1.24 -26.89 -13.55
C ALA A 231 -2.17 -27.16 -12.36
N ASN A 232 -1.62 -27.45 -11.18
CA ASN A 232 -2.38 -27.81 -9.97
C ASN A 232 -1.89 -27.01 -8.75
N PRO A 233 -2.02 -25.67 -8.74
CA PRO A 233 -1.61 -24.86 -7.61
C PRO A 233 -2.47 -25.19 -6.38
N ARG A 234 -1.84 -25.21 -5.20
CA ARG A 234 -2.48 -25.62 -3.94
C ARG A 234 -2.26 -24.57 -2.87
N GLU A 235 -3.33 -24.00 -2.34
CA GLU A 235 -3.25 -23.21 -1.12
C GLU A 235 -2.76 -24.08 0.04
N VAL A 236 -1.63 -23.70 0.65
CA VAL A 236 -1.08 -24.36 1.84
C VAL A 236 -1.77 -23.81 3.09
N VAL A 237 -1.82 -22.48 3.21
CA VAL A 237 -2.48 -21.78 4.33
C VAL A 237 -2.79 -20.34 3.94
N THR A 238 -3.82 -19.76 4.56
CA THR A 238 -4.01 -18.31 4.63
C THR A 238 -3.83 -17.83 6.06
N VAL A 239 -2.85 -16.94 6.28
CA VAL A 239 -2.63 -16.26 7.56
C VAL A 239 -3.54 -15.02 7.62
N PRO A 240 -4.45 -14.91 8.60
CA PRO A 240 -5.37 -13.78 8.70
C PRO A 240 -4.65 -12.44 8.93
N GLY A 241 -5.24 -11.37 8.42
CA GLY A 241 -4.78 -9.99 8.64
C GLY A 241 -5.94 -9.00 8.56
N ASN A 242 -5.72 -7.78 9.05
CA ASN A 242 -6.73 -6.73 9.01
C ASN A 242 -7.17 -6.45 7.56
N PRO A 243 -8.48 -6.31 7.27
CA PRO A 243 -8.97 -6.05 5.92
C PRO A 243 -8.37 -4.79 5.30
N SER A 244 -7.69 -4.93 4.16
CA SER A 244 -7.11 -3.82 3.40
C SER A 244 -7.07 -4.14 1.91
N PRO A 245 -7.44 -3.22 1.01
CA PRO A 245 -7.25 -3.43 -0.42
C PRO A 245 -5.77 -3.46 -0.83
N TRP A 246 -4.86 -3.06 0.06
CA TRP A 246 -3.42 -3.00 -0.18
C TRP A 246 -2.66 -3.86 0.83
N ARG A 247 -1.80 -4.76 0.34
CA ARG A 247 -0.95 -5.61 1.17
C ARG A 247 0.30 -5.99 0.39
N GLU A 248 1.46 -5.64 0.91
CA GLU A 248 2.75 -5.89 0.26
C GLU A 248 3.47 -7.05 0.94
N VAL A 249 4.22 -7.82 0.16
CA VAL A 249 4.97 -8.99 0.64
C VAL A 249 6.38 -9.01 0.07
N LYS A 250 7.36 -9.39 0.89
CA LYS A 250 8.70 -9.84 0.46
C LYS A 250 9.13 -11.04 1.28
N VAL A 251 9.95 -11.91 0.71
CA VAL A 251 10.44 -13.14 1.37
C VAL A 251 11.94 -13.05 1.59
N TYR A 252 12.41 -13.62 2.70
CA TYR A 252 13.82 -13.84 2.97
C TYR A 252 14.06 -15.27 3.47
N GLN A 253 15.10 -15.92 2.93
CA GLN A 253 15.57 -17.23 3.34
C GLN A 253 16.94 -17.14 4.01
N VAL A 254 17.09 -17.82 5.15
CA VAL A 254 18.35 -17.90 5.90
C VAL A 254 18.69 -19.36 6.20
N PHE A 255 19.95 -19.73 6.06
CA PHE A 255 20.42 -21.06 6.45
C PHE A 255 20.63 -21.13 7.97
N ASP A 256 19.91 -22.03 8.63
CA ASP A 256 20.10 -22.37 10.04
C ASP A 256 21.12 -23.51 10.14
N ALA A 257 22.36 -23.19 10.49
CA ALA A 257 23.43 -24.17 10.63
C ALA A 257 23.18 -25.17 11.79
N GLY A 258 22.46 -24.77 12.83
CA GLY A 258 22.14 -25.63 13.97
C GLY A 258 21.10 -26.69 13.61
N ALA A 259 20.11 -26.32 12.79
CA ALA A 259 19.10 -27.22 12.28
C ALA A 259 19.47 -27.87 10.93
N ASN A 260 20.61 -27.46 10.33
CA ASN A 260 21.08 -27.86 9.01
C ASN A 260 19.99 -27.77 7.92
N ARG A 261 19.29 -26.63 7.88
CA ARG A 261 18.19 -26.40 6.93
C ARG A 261 17.99 -24.91 6.66
N TRP A 262 17.35 -24.61 5.54
CA TRP A 262 16.87 -23.26 5.25
C TRP A 262 15.59 -22.96 6.04
N ARG A 263 15.49 -21.73 6.50
CA ARG A 263 14.30 -21.12 7.08
C ARG A 263 13.82 -20.02 6.15
N ALA A 264 12.52 -19.89 5.99
CA ALA A 264 11.90 -18.90 5.11
C ALA A 264 10.92 -18.04 5.90
N TYR A 265 10.97 -16.73 5.68
CA TYR A 265 10.10 -15.76 6.35
C TYR A 265 9.52 -14.79 5.34
N ALA A 266 8.21 -14.54 5.42
CA ALA A 266 7.55 -13.48 4.66
C ALA A 266 7.29 -12.28 5.55
N TYR A 267 7.67 -11.10 5.09
CA TYR A 267 7.38 -9.82 5.72
C TYR A 267 6.22 -9.16 4.99
N VAL A 268 5.25 -8.65 5.75
CA VAL A 268 4.00 -8.16 5.20
C VAL A 268 3.66 -6.80 5.79
N THR A 269 3.40 -5.81 4.92
CA THR A 269 2.90 -4.49 5.29
C THR A 269 1.52 -4.25 4.69
N THR A 270 0.76 -3.34 5.30
CA THR A 270 -0.56 -2.92 4.80
C THR A 270 -0.95 -1.55 5.36
N GLU A 271 -1.80 -0.85 4.63
CA GLU A 271 -2.32 0.46 5.04
C GLU A 271 -3.46 0.37 6.08
N ALA A 272 -3.93 -0.84 6.40
CA ALA A 272 -4.92 -1.01 7.46
C ALA A 272 -4.35 -0.57 8.82
N ALA A 273 -5.11 0.28 9.52
CA ALA A 273 -4.74 0.75 10.84
C ALA A 273 -4.50 -0.41 11.83
N ASN A 274 -3.52 -0.24 12.70
CA ASN A 274 -3.10 -1.18 13.74
C ASN A 274 -2.70 -2.56 13.21
N SER A 275 -2.23 -2.64 11.96
CA SER A 275 -1.75 -3.91 11.39
C SER A 275 -0.27 -4.13 11.69
N GLY A 276 0.52 -3.05 11.73
CA GLY A 276 1.97 -3.10 11.88
C GLY A 276 2.66 -3.92 10.79
N LEU A 277 3.93 -4.27 11.03
CA LEU A 277 4.70 -5.16 10.19
C LEU A 277 4.52 -6.61 10.65
N GLN A 278 3.84 -7.44 9.86
CA GLN A 278 3.69 -8.86 10.16
C GLN A 278 4.87 -9.67 9.61
N THR A 279 5.33 -10.66 10.37
CA THR A 279 6.28 -11.68 9.91
C THR A 279 5.62 -13.04 9.97
N ILE A 280 5.62 -13.77 8.86
CA ILE A 280 5.09 -15.13 8.73
C ILE A 280 6.28 -16.09 8.64
N ASP A 281 6.36 -17.06 9.53
CA ASP A 281 7.31 -18.17 9.45
C ASP A 281 6.77 -19.23 8.48
N MET A 282 7.52 -19.46 7.42
CA MET A 282 7.24 -20.43 6.36
C MET A 282 8.19 -21.63 6.43
N SER A 283 9.01 -21.77 7.48
CA SER A 283 9.96 -22.86 7.64
C SER A 283 9.30 -24.24 7.81
N GLY A 284 7.98 -24.29 8.01
CA GLY A 284 7.19 -25.52 8.09
C GLY A 284 6.59 -25.98 6.75
N LEU A 285 6.88 -25.30 5.64
CA LEU A 285 6.40 -25.71 4.32
C LEU A 285 6.97 -27.07 3.90
N PRO A 286 6.22 -27.85 3.08
CA PRO A 286 4.88 -27.58 2.54
C PRO A 286 3.71 -27.86 3.50
N GLN A 287 3.95 -28.17 4.78
CA GLN A 287 2.90 -28.60 5.70
C GLN A 287 2.20 -27.44 6.40
N THR A 288 2.94 -26.44 6.87
CA THR A 288 2.42 -25.34 7.68
C THR A 288 3.22 -24.06 7.49
N ALA A 289 2.55 -22.92 7.57
CA ALA A 289 3.15 -21.62 7.82
C ALA A 289 2.25 -20.84 8.78
N GLY A 290 2.78 -19.83 9.47
CA GLY A 290 2.01 -19.09 10.47
C GLY A 290 2.66 -17.78 10.89
N LEU A 291 1.89 -16.92 11.55
CA LEU A 291 2.38 -15.65 12.07
C LEU A 291 3.46 -15.91 13.14
N ALA A 292 4.67 -15.42 12.89
CA ALA A 292 5.80 -15.47 13.84
C ALA A 292 5.77 -14.27 14.79
N SER A 293 5.58 -13.08 14.23
CA SER A 293 5.55 -11.84 15.00
C SER A 293 4.76 -10.74 14.29
N THR A 294 4.40 -9.71 15.06
CA THR A 294 3.87 -8.45 14.52
C THR A 294 4.57 -7.32 15.24
N ASN A 295 5.31 -6.50 14.50
CA ASN A 295 5.93 -5.30 15.04
C ASN A 295 4.91 -4.15 14.96
N LEU A 296 4.51 -3.64 16.13
CA LEU A 296 3.51 -2.59 16.31
C LEU A 296 4.14 -1.22 16.60
N ASP A 297 5.42 -1.04 16.27
CA ASP A 297 6.10 0.26 16.32
C ASP A 297 5.49 1.28 15.35
N THR A 298 4.68 0.81 14.40
CA THR A 298 3.94 1.55 13.39
C THR A 298 2.52 0.97 13.30
N SER A 299 1.55 1.81 12.91
CA SER A 299 0.15 1.42 12.76
C SER A 299 -0.16 0.89 11.36
N SER A 300 0.30 1.61 10.33
CA SER A 300 0.07 1.33 8.92
C SER A 300 1.30 1.70 8.10
N GLN A 301 1.52 0.98 7.00
CA GLN A 301 2.68 1.12 6.11
C GLN A 301 2.28 0.80 4.67
N HIS A 302 2.96 1.40 3.68
CA HIS A 302 2.57 1.27 2.28
C HIS A 302 3.24 0.08 1.58
N THR A 303 4.58 0.03 1.55
CA THR A 303 5.36 -1.02 0.89
C THR A 303 6.53 -1.50 1.75
N LEU A 304 7.21 -2.55 1.28
CA LEU A 304 8.42 -3.07 1.91
C LEU A 304 9.38 -3.67 0.87
N TYR A 305 10.66 -3.68 1.22
CA TYR A 305 11.78 -4.11 0.39
C TYR A 305 12.83 -4.82 1.25
N VAL A 306 13.43 -5.91 0.76
CA VAL A 306 14.56 -6.57 1.42
C VAL A 306 15.81 -6.34 0.58
N SER A 307 16.81 -5.65 1.14
CA SER A 307 18.08 -5.38 0.46
C SER A 307 19.02 -6.58 0.53
N ASN A 308 20.06 -6.56 -0.31
CA ASN A 308 21.17 -7.51 -0.25
C ASN A 308 20.79 -8.99 -0.36
N ILE A 309 19.73 -9.29 -1.10
CA ILE A 309 19.32 -10.66 -1.42
C ILE A 309 19.41 -10.93 -2.92
N ASP A 310 19.61 -12.19 -3.27
CA ASP A 310 19.35 -12.70 -4.60
C ASP A 310 17.84 -12.95 -4.72
N TYR A 311 17.16 -12.31 -5.68
CA TYR A 311 15.69 -12.39 -5.77
C TYR A 311 15.16 -13.71 -6.35
N GLU A 312 16.01 -14.54 -6.95
CA GLU A 312 15.62 -15.87 -7.41
C GLU A 312 15.52 -16.81 -6.20
N THR A 313 16.54 -16.78 -5.35
CA THR A 313 16.66 -17.66 -4.18
C THR A 313 16.12 -17.04 -2.89
N ASN A 314 15.90 -15.73 -2.85
CA ASN A 314 15.55 -14.95 -1.66
C ASN A 314 16.57 -15.09 -0.51
N ALA A 315 17.80 -15.49 -0.80
CA ALA A 315 18.87 -15.64 0.18
C ALA A 315 19.84 -14.45 0.12
N ALA A 316 20.60 -14.25 1.20
CA ALA A 316 21.61 -13.18 1.26
C ALA A 316 22.64 -13.31 0.13
N LEU A 317 22.99 -12.19 -0.50
CA LEU A 317 24.15 -12.12 -1.40
C LEU A 317 25.44 -12.45 -0.63
N PRO A 318 26.46 -13.06 -1.28
CA PRO A 318 27.70 -13.43 -0.62
C PRO A 318 28.38 -12.24 0.11
N GLY A 319 28.55 -12.36 1.42
CA GLY A 319 29.21 -11.34 2.24
C GLY A 319 28.38 -10.08 2.51
N ALA A 320 27.12 -10.04 2.07
CA ALA A 320 26.21 -8.93 2.34
C ALA A 320 25.28 -9.25 3.52
N THR A 321 24.77 -8.20 4.17
CA THR A 321 23.82 -8.32 5.28
C THR A 321 22.43 -7.86 4.83
N PRO A 322 21.42 -8.74 4.76
CA PRO A 322 20.07 -8.34 4.41
C PRO A 322 19.43 -7.42 5.44
N MET A 323 18.75 -6.39 4.94
CA MET A 323 17.97 -5.44 5.72
C MET A 323 16.56 -5.32 5.16
N LEU A 324 15.60 -5.09 6.04
CA LEU A 324 14.21 -4.84 5.65
C LEU A 324 13.94 -3.33 5.71
N PHE A 325 13.59 -2.75 4.57
CA PHE A 325 13.13 -1.37 4.45
C PHE A 325 11.61 -1.35 4.33
N VAL A 326 10.96 -0.53 5.14
CA VAL A 326 9.50 -0.32 5.12
C VAL A 326 9.24 1.13 4.73
N ALA A 327 8.34 1.34 3.75
CA ALA A 327 7.98 2.64 3.21
C ALA A 327 6.58 3.09 3.64
N GLY A 328 6.33 4.39 3.58
CA GLY A 328 4.99 4.96 3.76
C GLY A 328 4.37 4.67 5.13
N SER A 329 5.20 4.55 6.18
CA SER A 329 4.67 4.33 7.53
C SER A 329 3.89 5.55 8.03
N ASN A 330 2.95 5.37 8.96
CA ASN A 330 2.26 6.50 9.59
C ASN A 330 3.16 7.34 10.54
N LEU A 331 4.48 7.09 10.56
CA LEU A 331 5.49 7.83 11.29
C LEU A 331 6.43 8.55 10.34
N SER A 332 7.21 9.51 10.85
CA SER A 332 8.28 10.20 10.08
C SER A 332 7.83 10.66 8.68
N PRO A 333 6.74 11.45 8.58
CA PRO A 333 6.01 11.74 7.35
C PRO A 333 5.90 10.66 6.24
N GLY A 334 5.90 9.37 6.59
CA GLY A 334 5.92 8.29 5.60
C GLY A 334 7.29 7.92 5.05
N SER A 335 8.34 8.45 5.64
CA SER A 335 9.71 8.09 5.31
C SER A 335 10.02 6.64 5.64
N TRP A 336 11.10 6.16 5.06
CA TRP A 336 11.52 4.78 5.20
C TRP A 336 12.06 4.46 6.58
N ARG A 337 11.87 3.21 6.97
CA ARG A 337 12.32 2.62 8.24
C ARG A 337 13.10 1.36 7.93
N ALA A 338 14.28 1.22 8.52
CA ALA A 338 15.13 0.06 8.36
C ALA A 338 15.00 -0.86 9.59
N TYR A 339 14.87 -2.17 9.32
CA TYR A 339 14.77 -3.22 10.32
C TYR A 339 15.85 -4.28 10.07
N SER A 340 16.57 -4.66 11.12
CA SER A 340 17.56 -5.73 11.09
C SER A 340 16.89 -7.08 10.96
N LEU A 341 17.42 -7.90 10.07
CA LEU A 341 17.04 -9.30 9.88
C LEU A 341 18.03 -10.28 10.53
N ALA A 342 18.80 -9.85 11.54
CA ALA A 342 19.66 -10.75 12.32
C ALA A 342 18.86 -11.85 13.04
N ASN A 343 17.61 -11.55 13.42
CA ASN A 343 16.60 -12.53 13.79
C ASN A 343 15.39 -12.38 12.86
N PRO A 344 15.34 -13.10 11.72
CA PRO A 344 14.30 -12.93 10.70
C PRO A 344 12.88 -13.15 11.20
N ALA A 345 12.66 -13.97 12.24
CA ALA A 345 11.34 -14.18 12.82
C ALA A 345 10.84 -12.95 13.60
N PHE A 346 11.76 -12.06 14.03
CA PHE A 346 11.48 -10.87 14.84
C PHE A 346 12.33 -9.67 14.38
N PRO A 347 12.01 -9.05 13.22
CA PRO A 347 12.74 -7.90 12.72
C PRO A 347 12.82 -6.75 13.74
N GLN A 348 14.02 -6.20 13.94
CA GLN A 348 14.28 -5.17 14.94
C GLN A 348 14.48 -3.81 14.29
N PHE A 349 13.75 -2.79 14.71
CA PHE A 349 13.94 -1.43 14.21
C PHE A 349 15.37 -0.94 14.47
N VAL A 350 16.03 -0.44 13.43
CA VAL A 350 17.40 0.10 13.48
C VAL A 350 17.39 1.61 13.36
N GLY A 351 16.72 2.14 12.34
CA GLY A 351 16.74 3.56 12.02
C GLY A 351 15.72 3.96 10.98
N SER A 352 15.65 5.26 10.71
CA SER A 352 14.82 5.84 9.65
C SER A 352 15.57 7.00 9.01
N ALA A 353 15.10 7.49 7.87
CA ALA A 353 15.68 8.70 7.28
C ALA A 353 15.62 9.88 8.27
N PRO A 354 16.72 10.64 8.48
CA PRO A 354 16.79 11.72 9.48
C PRO A 354 15.89 12.94 9.17
N LEU A 355 15.70 13.24 7.89
CA LEU A 355 14.96 14.40 7.36
C LEU A 355 14.08 14.01 6.16
N GLY A 356 13.70 12.73 6.08
CA GLY A 356 13.06 12.18 4.89
C GLY A 356 11.61 12.65 4.72
N GLY A 357 11.25 12.90 3.46
CA GLY A 357 9.86 12.94 3.03
C GLY A 357 9.27 11.54 2.96
N TYR A 358 8.04 11.44 2.49
CA TYR A 358 7.39 10.18 2.15
C TYR A 358 8.32 9.29 1.29
N MET A 359 8.34 7.98 1.50
CA MET A 359 8.86 7.02 0.53
C MET A 359 7.71 6.12 0.11
N HIS A 360 7.49 6.01 -1.20
CA HIS A 360 6.46 5.15 -1.79
C HIS A 360 6.97 3.72 -1.96
N ASP A 361 8.16 3.56 -2.53
CA ASP A 361 8.77 2.27 -2.82
C ASP A 361 10.29 2.40 -2.79
N SER A 362 11.00 1.28 -2.76
CA SER A 362 12.45 1.29 -2.81
C SER A 362 13.08 0.09 -3.48
N THR A 363 14.34 0.29 -3.83
CA THR A 363 15.27 -0.76 -4.25
C THR A 363 16.67 -0.39 -3.75
N SER A 364 17.65 -1.25 -3.95
CA SER A 364 19.03 -0.95 -3.55
C SER A 364 20.04 -1.48 -4.55
N LEU A 365 21.25 -0.95 -4.45
CA LEU A 365 22.42 -1.47 -5.13
C LEU A 365 23.66 -1.38 -4.24
N VAL A 366 24.56 -2.34 -4.39
CA VAL A 366 25.89 -2.30 -3.79
C VAL A 366 26.87 -1.74 -4.81
N VAL A 367 27.50 -0.62 -4.46
CA VAL A 367 28.50 0.06 -5.28
C VAL A 367 29.89 -0.34 -4.78
N THR A 368 30.70 -0.91 -5.67
CA THR A 368 32.05 -1.42 -5.36
C THR A 368 33.16 -0.75 -6.17
N ASP A 369 32.82 0.23 -7.01
CA ASP A 369 33.75 0.92 -7.89
C ASP A 369 34.07 2.34 -7.39
N ALA A 370 34.70 3.16 -8.24
CA ALA A 370 35.11 4.53 -7.90
C ALA A 370 33.96 5.44 -7.43
N ARG A 371 32.70 5.09 -7.71
CA ARG A 371 31.52 5.82 -7.23
C ARG A 371 31.38 5.80 -5.70
N THR A 372 32.00 4.83 -5.01
CA THR A 372 32.07 4.81 -3.54
C THR A 372 32.68 6.08 -2.94
N ALA A 373 33.47 6.85 -3.71
CA ALA A 373 33.97 8.15 -3.30
C ALA A 373 32.88 9.21 -3.03
N GLN A 374 31.63 8.98 -3.45
CA GLN A 374 30.48 9.84 -3.15
C GLN A 374 29.81 9.49 -1.81
N CYS A 375 30.08 8.30 -1.28
CA CYS A 375 29.53 7.82 -0.01
C CYS A 375 30.30 8.36 1.19
N ALA A 376 29.82 8.09 2.40
CA ALA A 376 30.50 8.53 3.60
C ALA A 376 31.91 7.91 3.72
N PRO A 377 32.88 8.61 4.36
CA PRO A 377 34.24 8.11 4.48
C PRO A 377 34.32 6.70 5.08
N GLY A 378 34.97 5.78 4.37
CA GLY A 378 35.12 4.39 4.78
C GLY A 378 34.05 3.43 4.24
N HIS A 379 33.06 3.92 3.50
CA HIS A 379 32.02 3.09 2.88
C HIS A 379 32.49 2.55 1.52
N ASN A 380 33.27 1.48 1.56
CA ASN A 380 33.64 0.69 0.38
C ASN A 380 33.65 -0.81 0.74
N PRO A 381 32.64 -1.60 0.32
CA PRO A 381 31.55 -1.22 -0.59
C PRO A 381 30.57 -0.21 0.03
N CYS A 382 29.81 0.48 -0.82
CA CYS A 382 28.75 1.40 -0.42
C CYS A 382 27.38 0.84 -0.79
N GLU A 383 26.48 0.70 0.19
CA GLU A 383 25.08 0.31 -0.04
C GLU A 383 24.24 1.55 -0.29
N VAL A 384 23.61 1.61 -1.45
CA VAL A 384 22.77 2.74 -1.86
C VAL A 384 21.31 2.29 -1.93
N LEU A 385 20.47 2.86 -1.07
CA LEU A 385 19.03 2.77 -1.17
C LEU A 385 18.52 3.82 -2.16
N VAL A 386 17.69 3.36 -3.09
CA VAL A 386 16.96 4.20 -4.04
C VAL A 386 15.54 4.35 -3.52
N ASP A 387 15.19 5.56 -3.11
CA ASP A 387 13.90 5.94 -2.53
C ASP A 387 13.05 6.61 -3.61
N PHE A 388 11.93 5.99 -3.97
CA PHE A 388 10.93 6.55 -4.87
C PHE A 388 9.85 7.22 -4.03
N ASN A 389 9.69 8.54 -4.12
CA ASN A 389 8.78 9.30 -3.25
C ASN A 389 7.62 9.97 -3.98
N VAL A 390 7.17 9.42 -5.11
CA VAL A 390 6.16 10.00 -6.02
C VAL A 390 6.69 11.15 -6.87
N ASP A 391 7.34 12.15 -6.28
CA ASP A 391 7.77 13.36 -7.01
C ASP A 391 9.25 13.33 -7.41
N GLN A 392 10.04 12.55 -6.66
CA GLN A 392 11.48 12.50 -6.71
C GLN A 392 11.99 11.07 -6.50
N VAL A 393 13.22 10.87 -6.95
CA VAL A 393 14.07 9.75 -6.57
C VAL A 393 15.18 10.29 -5.68
N GLN A 394 15.33 9.73 -4.49
CA GLN A 394 16.42 10.07 -3.57
C GLN A 394 17.39 8.89 -3.48
N LEU A 395 18.69 9.19 -3.46
CA LEU A 395 19.75 8.21 -3.29
C LEU A 395 20.33 8.37 -1.89
N TRP A 396 20.24 7.32 -1.09
CA TRP A 396 20.73 7.30 0.28
C TRP A 396 21.87 6.29 0.40
N ASP A 397 23.02 6.72 0.91
CA ASP A 397 24.03 5.81 1.44
C ASP A 397 23.51 5.26 2.77
N VAL A 398 23.22 3.96 2.77
CA VAL A 398 22.70 3.21 3.91
C VAL A 398 23.69 2.16 4.40
N THR A 399 24.96 2.25 4.02
CA THR A 399 26.03 1.33 4.47
C THR A 399 26.13 1.26 6.01
N ASN A 400 25.75 2.35 6.68
CA ASN A 400 25.47 2.37 8.11
C ASN A 400 24.04 2.90 8.32
N GLU A 401 23.09 2.00 8.60
CA GLU A 401 21.66 2.30 8.66
C GLU A 401 21.29 3.17 9.87
N LEU A 402 22.18 3.28 10.86
CA LEU A 402 22.02 4.21 11.99
C LEU A 402 22.38 5.66 11.63
N GLN A 403 23.14 5.85 10.55
CA GLN A 403 23.61 7.16 10.10
C GLN A 403 23.55 7.28 8.57
N PRO A 404 22.36 7.15 7.96
CA PRO A 404 22.22 7.23 6.51
C PRO A 404 22.55 8.64 6.00
N VAL A 405 23.13 8.72 4.80
CA VAL A 405 23.54 9.98 4.17
C VAL A 405 22.83 10.16 2.84
N LEU A 406 22.14 11.29 2.65
CA LEU A 406 21.57 11.64 1.36
C LEU A 406 22.69 11.98 0.37
N LEU A 407 22.83 11.18 -0.69
CA LEU A 407 23.81 11.37 -1.76
C LEU A 407 23.32 12.37 -2.82
N GLY A 408 22.02 12.37 -3.09
CA GLY A 408 21.40 13.27 -4.05
C GLY A 408 19.93 12.96 -4.31
N SER A 409 19.28 13.83 -5.07
CA SER A 409 17.91 13.64 -5.51
C SER A 409 17.71 14.09 -6.96
N ALA A 410 16.73 13.48 -7.63
CA ALA A 410 16.30 13.84 -8.96
C ALA A 410 14.78 13.90 -9.00
N THR A 411 14.21 14.90 -9.66
CA THR A 411 12.74 15.01 -9.84
C THR A 411 12.34 14.60 -11.24
N ASN A 412 11.09 14.19 -11.43
CA ASN A 412 10.54 14.03 -12.77
C ASN A 412 10.10 15.40 -13.32
N PRO A 413 10.69 15.91 -14.43
CA PRO A 413 10.34 17.23 -14.96
C PRO A 413 8.87 17.41 -15.33
N ASN A 414 8.14 16.31 -15.53
CA ASN A 414 6.72 16.32 -15.93
C ASN A 414 5.76 16.00 -14.78
N ASN A 415 6.22 15.98 -13.52
CA ASN A 415 5.41 15.72 -12.33
C ASN A 415 4.54 14.45 -12.43
N ARG A 416 5.09 13.38 -13.03
CA ARG A 416 4.42 12.08 -13.10
C ARG A 416 4.80 11.26 -11.88
N TYR A 417 3.82 10.56 -11.33
CA TYR A 417 3.93 9.67 -10.19
C TYR A 417 5.07 8.65 -10.37
N ILE A 418 6.18 8.86 -9.67
CA ILE A 418 7.32 7.94 -9.62
C ILE A 418 6.97 6.84 -8.62
N HIS A 419 6.49 5.72 -9.15
CA HIS A 419 6.00 4.61 -8.33
C HIS A 419 7.11 3.66 -7.88
N SER A 420 7.99 3.24 -8.79
CA SER A 420 9.05 2.25 -8.55
C SER A 420 10.07 2.25 -9.69
N GLY A 421 11.18 1.53 -9.53
CA GLY A 421 12.24 1.38 -10.54
C GLY A 421 13.34 0.43 -10.11
N TRP A 422 14.24 0.11 -11.04
CA TRP A 422 15.39 -0.75 -10.81
C TRP A 422 16.67 -0.08 -11.30
N PRO A 423 17.71 0.08 -10.45
CA PRO A 423 18.99 0.60 -10.86
C PRO A 423 19.71 -0.42 -11.76
N THR A 424 20.56 0.09 -12.65
CA THR A 424 21.39 -0.69 -13.57
C THR A 424 22.87 -0.37 -13.40
#